data_AF-A0A0R3U6N8-F1
#
_entry.id   AF-A0A0R3U6N8-F1
#
_cell.length_a   1.000
_cell.length_b   1.000
_cell.length_c   1.000
_cell.angle_alpha   90.00
_cell.angle_beta   90.00
_cell.angle_gamma   90.00
#
_symmetry.space_group_name_H-M   'P 1'
#
loop_
_entity.id
_entity.type
_entity.pdbx_description
1 polymer ?
#
loop_
_entity_poly.entity_id
_entity_poly.type
_entity_poly.pdbx_seq_one_letter_code
_entity_poly.pdbx_strand_id
1 'polypeptide(L)'
;MVAKLQSLPVEHSSLGLHRLAAKAQIFELVDKHSALSKDDGGRAELRQQIVDISTNTNVISPFTSFIGVSPDKQDECSWIRP
;
A
#
# COMPACT_ATOMS: atom_id res chain seq x y z
N MET A 1 -18.70 17.54 15.32
CA MET A 1 -17.74 17.01 16.30
C MET A 1 -16.69 16.22 15.54
N VAL A 2 -15.51 16.79 15.30
CA VAL A 2 -14.42 16.10 14.59
C VAL A 2 -13.69 15.24 15.61
N ALA A 3 -13.71 13.92 15.44
CA ALA A 3 -12.95 13.01 16.29
C ALA A 3 -11.46 13.34 16.13
N LYS A 4 -10.84 13.80 17.21
CA LYS A 4 -9.40 14.03 17.27
C LYS A 4 -8.74 12.64 17.22
N LEU A 5 -8.13 12.29 16.09
CA LEU A 5 -7.30 11.09 15.95
C LEU A 5 -6.13 11.22 16.92
N GLN A 6 -6.31 10.73 18.14
CA GLN A 6 -5.20 10.52 19.07
C GLN A 6 -4.42 9.32 18.56
N SER A 7 -3.31 9.58 17.87
CA SER A 7 -2.36 8.52 17.52
C SER A 7 -1.85 7.90 18.83
N LEU A 8 -2.12 6.62 19.05
CA LEU A 8 -1.47 5.85 20.09
C LEU A 8 0.06 5.93 19.88
N PRO A 9 0.87 5.93 20.94
CA PRO A 9 2.32 5.83 20.79
C PRO A 9 2.62 4.48 20.13
N VAL A 10 2.90 4.52 18.83
CA VAL A 10 3.38 3.33 18.12
C VAL A 10 4.80 3.09 18.59
N GLU A 11 5.11 1.89 19.05
CA GLU A 11 6.48 1.47 19.32
C GLU A 11 7.25 1.45 17.97
N HIS A 12 7.99 2.52 17.70
CA HIS A 12 8.63 2.78 16.40
C HIS A 12 9.88 1.91 16.14
N SER A 13 10.34 1.13 17.12
CA SER A 13 11.62 0.42 17.08
C SER A 13 11.71 -0.65 15.99
N SER A 14 10.58 -1.27 15.59
CA SER A 14 10.54 -2.35 14.60
C SER A 14 9.85 -1.99 13.29
N LEU A 15 9.32 -0.77 13.14
CA LEU A 15 8.53 -0.37 11.96
C LEU A 15 9.36 -0.34 10.67
N GLY A 16 10.63 0.07 10.76
CA GLY A 16 11.52 0.10 9.60
C GLY A 16 11.75 -1.29 9.01
N LEU A 17 11.99 -2.28 9.86
CA LEU A 17 12.19 -3.68 9.45
C LEU A 17 10.90 -4.27 8.84
N HIS A 18 9.74 -4.02 9.46
CA HIS A 18 8.45 -4.48 8.94
C HIS A 18 8.15 -3.91 7.55
N ARG A 19 8.36 -2.60 7.35
CA ARG A 19 8.15 -1.95 6.04
C ARG A 19 9.15 -2.44 5.00
N LEU A 20 10.40 -2.69 5.39
CA LEU A 20 11.41 -3.26 4.49
C LEU A 20 11.02 -4.67 4.04
N ALA A 21 10.60 -5.52 4.98
CA ALA A 21 10.12 -6.87 4.69
C ALA A 21 8.90 -6.85 3.77
N ALA A 22 7.93 -5.97 4.04
CA ALA A 22 6.76 -5.77 3.19
C ALA A 22 7.13 -5.33 1.78
N LYS A 23 8.07 -4.39 1.64
CA LYS A 23 8.56 -3.93 0.32
C LYS A 23 9.23 -5.07 -0.45
N ALA A 24 10.06 -5.89 0.21
CA ALA A 24 10.69 -7.05 -0.42
C ALA A 24 9.65 -8.08 -0.91
N GLN A 25 8.64 -8.37 -0.07
CA GLN A 25 7.53 -9.27 -0.43
C GLN A 25 6.72 -8.73 -1.61
N ILE A 26 6.41 -7.43 -1.62
CA ILE A 26 5.70 -6.78 -2.74
C ILE A 26 6.49 -6.93 -4.04
N PHE A 27 7.82 -6.72 -4.03
CA PHE A 27 8.62 -6.88 -5.23
C PHE A 27 8.60 -8.32 -5.77
N GLU A 28 8.74 -9.32 -4.91
CA GLU A 28 8.66 -10.72 -5.33
C GLU A 28 7.29 -11.06 -5.95
N LEU A 29 6.20 -10.56 -5.38
CA LEU A 29 4.85 -10.76 -5.91
C LEU A 29 4.63 -10.03 -7.23
N VAL A 30 5.19 -8.82 -7.39
CA VAL A 30 5.13 -8.05 -8.65
C VAL A 30 5.87 -8.78 -9.77
N ASP A 31 7.03 -9.37 -9.48
CA ASP A 31 7.78 -10.17 -10.45
C ASP A 31 6.99 -11.41 -10.88
N LYS A 32 6.40 -12.14 -9.92
CA LYS A 32 5.50 -13.27 -10.21
C LYS A 32 4.29 -12.85 -11.04
N HIS A 33 3.65 -11.73 -10.69
CA HIS A 33 2.51 -11.20 -11.42
C HIS A 33 2.88 -10.82 -12.87
N SER A 34 4.10 -10.31 -13.08
CA SER A 34 4.60 -9.91 -14.40
C SER A 34 4.95 -11.11 -15.28
N ALA A 35 5.33 -12.24 -14.67
CA ALA A 35 5.64 -13.49 -15.36
C ALA A 35 4.41 -14.28 -15.82
N LEU A 36 3.24 -14.11 -15.18
CA LEU A 36 2.00 -14.79 -15.58
C LEU A 36 1.46 -14.29 -16.92
N SER A 37 0.70 -15.11 -17.65
CA SER A 37 -0.03 -14.65 -18.85
C SER A 37 -1.20 -13.74 -18.47
N LYS A 38 -1.77 -12.99 -19.42
CA LYS A 38 -2.90 -12.08 -19.14
C LYS A 38 -4.20 -12.83 -18.81
N ASP A 39 -4.34 -14.05 -19.29
CA ASP A 39 -5.54 -14.88 -19.13
C ASP A 39 -5.44 -15.84 -17.94
N ASP A 40 -4.39 -15.72 -17.14
CA ASP A 40 -4.19 -16.55 -15.96
C ASP A 40 -4.99 -16.01 -14.77
N GLY A 41 -5.89 -16.84 -14.22
CA GLY A 41 -6.67 -16.51 -13.03
C GLY A 41 -5.80 -16.15 -11.82
N GLY A 42 -4.60 -16.71 -11.72
CA GLY A 42 -3.65 -16.41 -10.64
C GLY A 42 -3.15 -14.96 -10.65
N ARG A 43 -3.27 -14.25 -11.77
CA ARG A 43 -2.87 -12.84 -11.88
C ARG A 43 -3.74 -11.94 -11.01
N ALA A 44 -5.05 -12.19 -10.97
CA ALA A 44 -5.98 -11.41 -10.13
C ALA A 44 -5.71 -11.64 -8.64
N GLU A 45 -5.43 -12.90 -8.26
CA GLU A 45 -5.09 -13.27 -6.89
C GLU A 45 -3.80 -12.60 -6.42
N LEU A 46 -2.73 -12.65 -7.22
CA LEU A 46 -1.47 -11.97 -6.89
C LEU A 46 -1.64 -10.45 -6.78
N ARG A 47 -2.44 -9.86 -7.67
CA ARG A 47 -2.75 -8.42 -7.59
C ARG A 47 -3.43 -8.08 -6.27
N GLN A 48 -4.43 -8.86 -5.86
CA GLN A 48 -5.14 -8.62 -4.60
C GLN A 48 -4.19 -8.77 -3.40
N GLN A 49 -3.35 -9.80 -3.40
CA GLN A 49 -2.35 -9.99 -2.34
C GLN A 49 -1.39 -8.80 -2.21
N ILE A 50 -0.94 -8.24 -3.34
CA ILE A 50 -0.07 -7.04 -3.35
C ILE A 50 -0.80 -5.82 -2.76
N VAL A 51 -2.07 -5.64 -3.11
CA VAL A 51 -2.90 -4.55 -2.56
C VAL A 51 -3.06 -4.71 -1.05
N ASP A 52 -3.34 -5.92 -0.56
CA ASP A 52 -3.55 -6.18 0.86
C ASP A 52 -2.28 -5.93 1.69
N ILE A 53 -1.11 -6.38 1.22
CA ILE A 53 0.16 -6.09 1.91
C ILE A 53 0.44 -4.59 1.89
N SER A 54 0.23 -3.94 0.76
CA SER A 54 0.50 -2.51 0.59
C SER A 54 -0.33 -1.64 1.53
N THR A 55 -1.64 -1.90 1.63
CA THR A 55 -2.56 -1.12 2.48
C THR A 55 -2.30 -1.36 3.97
N ASN A 56 -2.05 -2.60 4.37
CA ASN A 56 -1.80 -2.95 5.78
C ASN A 56 -0.46 -2.44 6.29
N THR A 57 0.56 -2.35 5.42
CA THR A 57 1.92 -1.95 5.82
C THR A 57 2.25 -0.50 5.52
N ASN A 58 1.34 0.22 4.84
CA ASN A 58 1.58 1.57 4.31
C ASN A 58 2.85 1.64 3.44
N VAL A 59 3.03 0.65 2.56
CA VAL A 59 4.12 0.59 1.59
C VAL A 59 3.52 0.65 0.20
N ILE A 60 3.98 1.59 -0.65
CA ILE A 60 3.42 1.76 -1.99
C ILE A 60 3.75 0.57 -2.91
N SER A 61 2.83 0.22 -3.79
CA SER A 61 2.97 -0.83 -4.81
C SER A 61 2.50 -0.31 -6.18
N PRO A 62 2.79 -1.00 -7.31
CA PRO A 62 2.26 -0.61 -8.62
C PRO A 62 0.73 -0.56 -8.71
N PHE A 63 0.02 -1.20 -7.76
CA PHE A 63 -1.43 -1.29 -7.74
C PHE A 63 -2.09 -0.38 -6.70
N THR A 64 -1.31 0.40 -5.96
CA THR A 64 -1.80 1.29 -4.90
C THR A 64 -1.15 2.67 -5.00
N SER A 65 -1.77 3.69 -4.41
CA SER A 65 -1.24 5.06 -4.38
C SER A 65 -1.68 5.77 -3.11
N PHE A 66 -0.85 6.70 -2.62
CA PHE A 66 -1.19 7.53 -1.47
C PHE A 66 -1.88 8.80 -1.91
N ILE A 67 -3.07 9.04 -1.35
CA ILE A 67 -3.89 10.21 -1.67
C ILE A 67 -3.87 11.14 -0.48
N GLY A 68 -3.24 12.29 -0.66
CA GLY A 68 -3.30 13.37 0.31
C GLY A 68 -4.64 14.07 0.17
N VAL A 69 -5.51 13.92 1.17
CA VAL A 69 -6.76 14.68 1.27
C VAL A 69 -6.55 15.79 2.28
N SER A 70 -6.67 17.04 1.83
CA SER A 70 -6.68 18.18 2.75
C SER A 70 -8.05 18.22 3.46
N PRO A 71 -8.09 18.35 4.79
CA PRO A 71 -9.35 18.35 5.54
C PRO A 71 -10.31 19.46 5.08
N ASP A 72 -9.75 20.57 4.60
CA ASP A 72 -10.48 21.76 4.13
C ASP A 72 -10.78 21.75 2.62
N LYS A 73 -10.24 20.78 1.87
CA LYS A 73 -10.40 20.67 0.42
C LYS A 73 -10.68 19.22 0.01
N GLN A 74 -11.74 18.65 0.57
CA GLN A 74 -12.13 17.26 0.30
C GLN A 74 -12.47 17.01 -1.18
N ASP A 75 -12.70 18.08 -1.96
CA ASP A 75 -13.00 18.03 -3.40
C ASP A 75 -11.75 18.08 -4.31
N GLU A 76 -10.56 18.39 -3.77
CA GLU A 76 -9.30 18.48 -4.53
C GLU A 76 -8.30 17.40 -4.06
N CYS A 77 -8.42 16.19 -4.60
CA CYS A 77 -7.45 15.12 -4.37
C CYS A 77 -6.24 15.25 -5.32
N SER A 78 -5.02 15.30 -4.76
CA SER A 78 -3.77 15.20 -5.53
C SER A 78 -3.17 13.79 -5.39
N TRP A 79 -2.82 13.18 -6.52
CA TRP A 79 -2.26 11.82 -6.58
C TRP A 79 -0.74 11.91 -6.60
N ILE A 80 -0.07 11.29 -5.62
CA ILE A 80 1.39 11.17 -5.62
C ILE A 80 1.73 9.93 -6.43
N ARG A 81 2.34 10.10 -7.61
CA ARG A 81 2.90 8.97 -8.35
C ARG A 81 4.21 8.50 -7.69
N PRO A 82 4.43 7.19 -7.54
CA PRO A 82 5.70 6.64 -7.09
C PRO A 82 6.86 6.97 -8.05
#